data_AF-A0A3Q0IQV2-F1
#
_entry.id   AF-A0A3Q0IQV2-F1
#
_cell.length_a   1.000
_cell.length_b   1.000
_cell.length_c   1.000
_cell.angle_alpha   90.00
_cell.angle_beta   90.00
_cell.angle_gamma   90.00
#
_symmetry.space_group_name_H-M   'P 1'
#
loop_
_entity.id
_entity.type
_entity.pdbx_description
1 polymer ?
#
loop_
_entity_poly.entity_id
_entity_poly.type
_entity_poly.pdbx_seq_one_letter_code
_entity_poly.pdbx_strand_id
1 'polypeptide(L)'
;MCCKNSLISLSSKIVSFFFSFTFQIVKAKVALYMESLCPGCHQFIKHQLYPVFMKYSNYIQLDLIPFGNARHTKNSDGTWEFKCQHGEPECFGNLYLACATHLLQASRPKHLIRYYNCMASASSFSIEKDVKQCAPVAGVNFRKLQTCVKSKGPEILAQFKPCQKSLMSLYNC
;
A
#
# COMPACT_ATOMS: atom_id res chain seq x y z
N MET A 1 0.93 -4.67 -9.38
CA MET A 1 0.91 -4.33 -7.94
C MET A 1 0.20 -5.40 -7.11
N CYS A 2 -0.58 -6.29 -7.72
CA CYS A 2 -0.69 -7.69 -7.26
C CYS A 2 -0.26 -8.58 -8.43
N CYS A 3 0.86 -9.27 -8.24
CA CYS A 3 1.62 -10.02 -9.24
C CYS A 3 2.05 -9.21 -10.48
N LYS A 4 3.27 -8.65 -10.44
CA LYS A 4 4.07 -8.50 -11.67
C LYS A 4 5.12 -9.61 -11.63
N ASN A 5 4.86 -10.72 -12.33
CA ASN A 5 5.91 -11.67 -12.66
C ASN A 5 6.79 -11.00 -13.73
N SER A 6 8.06 -10.77 -13.40
CA SER A 6 9.05 -10.41 -14.42
C SER A 6 9.49 -11.70 -15.10
N LEU A 7 9.15 -11.85 -16.38
CA LEU A 7 9.71 -12.87 -17.24
C LEU A 7 11.10 -12.41 -17.67
N ILE A 8 12.12 -13.16 -17.30
CA ILE A 8 13.51 -12.93 -17.72
C ILE A 8 13.75 -13.77 -18.97
N SER A 9 14.06 -13.10 -20.08
CA SER A 9 14.56 -13.73 -21.32
C SER A 9 16.08 -13.85 -21.23
N LEU A 10 16.62 -15.05 -21.40
CA LEU A 10 18.05 -15.33 -21.43
C LEU A 10 18.46 -15.65 -22.87
N SER A 11 19.31 -14.82 -23.48
CA SER A 11 20.05 -15.15 -24.69
C SER A 11 21.50 -15.48 -24.32
N SER A 12 21.94 -16.66 -24.75
CA SER A 12 23.21 -17.27 -24.37
C SER A 12 24.36 -16.73 -25.22
N LYS A 13 25.38 -16.14 -24.58
CA LYS A 13 26.75 -16.09 -25.10
C LYS A 13 27.72 -16.40 -23.96
N ILE A 14 28.50 -17.45 -24.15
CA ILE A 14 29.44 -18.01 -23.19
C ILE A 14 30.65 -17.09 -23.08
N VAL A 15 30.88 -16.52 -21.89
CA VAL A 15 32.08 -15.75 -21.52
C VAL A 15 32.56 -16.28 -20.17
N SER A 16 33.87 -16.46 -20.03
CA SER A 16 34.60 -17.03 -18.89
C SER A 16 33.97 -16.69 -17.52
N PHE A 17 33.50 -17.72 -16.80
CA PHE A 17 32.63 -17.58 -15.64
C PHE A 17 33.45 -17.56 -14.34
N PHE A 18 33.87 -16.37 -13.90
CA PHE A 18 34.18 -16.16 -12.48
C PHE A 18 32.85 -16.32 -11.71
N PHE A 19 32.69 -17.44 -10.99
CA PHE A 19 31.50 -17.72 -10.19
C PHE A 19 31.50 -16.81 -8.94
N SER A 20 31.19 -15.53 -9.12
CA SER A 20 30.87 -14.63 -8.01
C SER A 20 29.56 -15.12 -7.39
N PHE A 21 29.66 -15.77 -6.24
CA PHE A 21 28.51 -16.21 -5.47
C PHE A 21 27.81 -14.98 -4.89
N THR A 22 26.84 -14.43 -5.63
CA THR A 22 25.99 -13.36 -5.12
C THR A 22 24.99 -13.97 -4.14
N PHE A 23 25.15 -13.70 -2.86
CA PHE A 23 24.21 -14.16 -1.84
C PHE A 23 22.91 -13.38 -1.97
N GLN A 24 21.89 -13.97 -2.61
CA GLN A 24 20.58 -13.35 -2.73
C GLN A 24 19.75 -13.63 -1.48
N ILE A 25 19.57 -12.60 -0.64
CA ILE A 25 18.69 -12.69 0.52
C ILE A 25 17.24 -12.83 0.04
N VAL A 26 16.63 -13.98 0.31
CA VAL A 26 15.19 -14.19 0.11
C VAL A 26 14.44 -13.41 1.19
N LYS A 27 13.62 -12.45 0.78
CA LYS A 27 12.83 -11.64 1.70
C LYS A 27 11.53 -12.34 2.05
N ALA A 28 11.15 -12.32 3.33
CA ALA A 28 9.82 -12.71 3.77
C ALA A 28 8.79 -11.74 3.21
N LYS A 29 7.76 -12.26 2.53
CA LYS A 29 6.67 -11.45 2.01
C LYS A 29 5.64 -11.22 3.11
N VAL A 30 5.35 -9.95 3.38
CA VAL A 30 4.32 -9.52 4.34
C VAL A 30 3.37 -8.61 3.60
N ALA A 31 2.10 -8.99 3.52
CA ALA A 31 1.05 -8.18 2.93
C ALA A 31 0.06 -7.77 4.03
N LEU A 32 -0.18 -6.47 4.19
CA LEU A 32 -1.21 -5.95 5.10
C LEU A 32 -2.39 -5.42 4.28
N TYR A 33 -3.55 -6.04 4.50
CA TYR A 33 -4.84 -5.62 3.99
C TYR A 33 -5.57 -4.82 5.08
N MET A 34 -5.96 -3.59 4.78
CA MET A 34 -6.43 -2.66 5.82
C MET A 34 -7.42 -1.61 5.30
N GLU A 35 -8.05 -0.91 6.24
CA GLU A 35 -8.97 0.21 6.00
C GLU A 35 -8.52 1.43 6.81
N SER A 36 -8.60 2.63 6.24
CA SER A 36 -8.02 3.83 6.83
C SER A 36 -8.61 4.22 8.18
N LEU A 37 -9.82 3.78 8.53
CA LEU A 37 -10.47 4.07 9.80
C LEU A 37 -10.70 2.83 10.68
N CYS A 38 -10.19 1.65 10.28
CA CYS A 38 -10.33 0.44 11.10
C CYS A 38 -9.43 0.51 12.35
N PRO A 39 -10.01 0.48 13.58
CA PRO A 39 -9.23 0.60 14.80
C PRO A 39 -8.21 -0.53 14.99
N GLY A 40 -8.58 -1.76 14.64
CA GLY A 40 -7.68 -2.92 14.70
C GLY A 40 -6.48 -2.76 13.74
N CYS A 41 -6.71 -2.24 12.54
CA CYS A 41 -5.64 -1.93 11.59
C CYS A 41 -4.68 -0.90 12.16
N HIS A 42 -5.20 0.15 12.81
CA HIS A 42 -4.37 1.18 13.43
C HIS A 42 -3.49 0.62 14.55
N GLN A 43 -4.07 -0.18 15.45
CA GLN A 43 -3.33 -0.80 16.54
C GLN A 43 -2.24 -1.73 16.01
N PHE A 44 -2.56 -2.55 15.01
CA PHE A 44 -1.59 -3.44 14.38
C PHE A 44 -0.43 -2.68 13.72
N ILE A 45 -0.71 -1.60 12.97
CA ILE A 45 0.32 -0.79 12.34
C ILE A 45 1.25 -0.18 13.40
N LYS A 46 0.68 0.48 14.41
CA LYS A 46 1.45 1.21 15.43
C LYS A 46 2.34 0.30 16.27
N HIS A 47 1.77 -0.79 16.76
CA HIS A 47 2.38 -1.58 17.81
C HIS A 47 3.09 -2.84 17.30
N GLN A 48 2.81 -3.27 16.07
CA GLN A 48 3.39 -4.50 15.51
C GLN A 48 4.14 -4.21 14.20
N LEU A 49 3.45 -3.82 13.13
CA LEU A 49 4.07 -3.76 11.81
C LEU A 49 5.14 -2.67 11.68
N TYR A 50 4.85 -1.45 12.13
CA TYR A 50 5.79 -0.32 12.03
C TYR A 50 7.12 -0.60 12.74
N PRO A 51 7.17 -0.94 14.05
CA PRO A 51 8.45 -1.20 14.72
C PRO A 51 9.22 -2.38 14.12
N VAL A 52 8.52 -3.47 13.74
CA VAL A 52 9.15 -4.64 13.11
C VAL A 52 9.75 -4.28 11.75
N PHE A 53 8.99 -3.61 10.88
CA PHE A 53 9.48 -3.27 9.56
C PHE A 53 10.65 -2.27 9.62
N MET A 54 10.60 -1.30 10.54
CA MET A 54 11.70 -0.35 10.73
C MET A 54 13.00 -1.05 11.11
N LYS A 55 12.94 -2.10 11.95
CA LYS A 55 14.10 -2.90 12.37
C LYS A 55 14.56 -3.92 11.32
N TYR A 56 13.64 -4.58 10.62
CA TYR A 56 13.93 -5.76 9.78
C TYR A 56 13.62 -5.58 8.28
N SER A 57 13.42 -4.35 7.81
CA SER A 57 13.14 -4.02 6.39
C SER A 57 14.05 -4.67 5.34
N ASN A 58 15.31 -5.01 5.67
CA ASN A 58 16.20 -5.68 4.72
C ASN A 58 15.76 -7.13 4.41
N TYR A 59 15.02 -7.75 5.32
CA TYR A 59 14.54 -9.13 5.23
C TYR A 59 13.06 -9.24 4.89
N ILE A 60 12.35 -8.11 4.75
CA ILE A 60 10.91 -8.07 4.53
C ILE A 60 10.62 -7.39 3.19
N GLN A 61 9.85 -8.07 2.34
CA GLN A 61 9.13 -7.45 1.24
C GLN A 61 7.75 -7.10 1.75
N LEU A 62 7.48 -5.80 1.94
CA LEU A 62 6.22 -5.30 2.47
C LEU A 62 5.29 -4.83 1.35
N ASP A 63 4.07 -5.33 1.35
CA ASP A 63 2.98 -4.85 0.52
C ASP A 63 1.84 -4.29 1.38
N LEU A 64 1.43 -3.03 1.14
CA LEU A 64 0.32 -2.38 1.85
C LEU A 64 -0.89 -2.22 0.90
N ILE A 65 -2.04 -2.73 1.32
CA ILE A 65 -3.26 -2.83 0.51
C ILE A 65 -4.41 -2.12 1.24
N PRO A 66 -4.60 -0.80 1.01
CA PRO A 66 -5.63 0.00 1.69
C PRO A 66 -6.98 -0.11 0.97
N PHE A 67 -7.68 -1.22 1.18
CA PHE A 67 -9.00 -1.46 0.60
C PHE A 67 -9.94 -2.10 1.63
N GLY A 68 -9.49 -3.20 2.26
CA GLY A 68 -10.23 -3.91 3.30
C GLY A 68 -11.61 -4.35 2.84
N ASN A 69 -12.64 -4.05 3.63
CA ASN A 69 -14.02 -4.43 3.34
C ASN A 69 -14.77 -3.46 2.42
N ALA A 70 -14.08 -2.49 1.82
CA ALA A 70 -14.68 -1.61 0.85
C ALA A 70 -15.28 -2.40 -0.32
N ARG A 71 -16.34 -1.85 -0.89
CA ARG A 71 -16.93 -2.31 -2.15
C ARG A 71 -16.81 -1.19 -3.16
N HIS A 72 -16.83 -1.55 -4.43
CA HIS A 72 -16.87 -0.57 -5.50
C HIS A 72 -17.66 -1.10 -6.68
N THR A 73 -18.20 -0.17 -7.44
CA THR A 73 -18.89 -0.33 -8.72
C THR A 73 -18.27 0.62 -9.74
N LYS A 74 -18.26 0.22 -11.00
CA LYS A 74 -17.89 1.10 -12.11
C LYS A 74 -19.19 1.60 -12.74
N ASN A 75 -19.36 2.91 -12.75
CA ASN A 75 -20.53 3.58 -13.33
C ASN A 75 -20.47 3.54 -14.86
N SER A 76 -21.60 3.83 -15.50
CA SER A 76 -21.73 3.85 -16.97
C SER A 76 -20.86 4.93 -17.63
N ASP A 77 -20.60 6.03 -16.93
CA ASP A 77 -19.69 7.10 -17.34
C ASP A 77 -18.19 6.75 -17.14
N GLY A 78 -17.91 5.55 -16.62
CA GLY A 78 -16.57 5.06 -16.36
C GLY A 78 -15.99 5.46 -15.01
N THR A 79 -16.70 6.25 -14.19
CA THR A 79 -16.24 6.63 -12.85
C THR A 79 -16.39 5.47 -11.86
N TRP A 80 -15.60 5.48 -10.78
CA TRP A 80 -15.72 4.49 -9.70
C TRP A 80 -16.46 5.09 -8.52
N GLU A 81 -17.43 4.33 -8.01
CA GLU A 81 -18.07 4.59 -6.73
C GLU A 81 -17.56 3.61 -5.69
N PHE A 82 -17.27 4.09 -4.48
CA PHE A 82 -16.78 3.27 -3.37
C PHE A 82 -17.75 3.33 -2.20
N LYS A 83 -17.95 2.19 -1.54
CA LYS A 83 -18.70 2.08 -0.29
C LYS A 83 -17.83 1.42 0.77
N CYS A 84 -17.55 2.14 1.84
CA CYS A 84 -16.67 1.72 2.93
C CYS A 84 -17.47 1.45 4.22
N GLN A 85 -16.92 0.65 5.15
CA GLN A 85 -17.63 0.26 6.38
C GLN A 85 -17.80 1.43 7.32
N HIS A 86 -16.81 2.31 7.40
CA HIS A 86 -16.83 3.50 8.24
C HIS A 86 -17.20 4.78 7.47
N GLY A 87 -17.97 4.63 6.37
CA GLY A 87 -18.51 5.73 5.57
C GLY A 87 -17.51 6.44 4.65
N GLU A 88 -17.95 7.57 4.10
CA GLU A 88 -17.16 8.37 3.15
C GLU A 88 -15.77 8.82 3.66
N PRO A 89 -15.60 9.20 4.94
CA PRO A 89 -14.27 9.54 5.44
C PRO A 89 -13.26 8.40 5.31
N GLU A 90 -13.69 7.15 5.47
CA GLU A 90 -12.82 5.99 5.24
C GLU A 90 -12.49 5.80 3.76
N CYS A 91 -13.46 5.92 2.87
CA CYS A 91 -13.18 5.85 1.44
C CYS A 91 -12.18 6.93 1.01
N PHE A 92 -12.32 8.14 1.56
CA PHE A 92 -11.40 9.24 1.31
C PHE A 92 -10.00 8.97 1.88
N GLY A 93 -9.91 8.42 3.10
CA GLY A 93 -8.64 8.00 3.68
C GLY A 93 -7.96 6.88 2.89
N ASN A 94 -8.73 5.88 2.43
CA ASN A 94 -8.25 4.80 1.57
C ASN A 94 -7.68 5.33 0.24
N LEU A 95 -8.28 6.35 -0.38
CA LEU A 95 -7.74 7.01 -1.58
C LEU A 95 -6.35 7.61 -1.32
N TYR A 96 -6.15 8.29 -0.20
CA TYR A 96 -4.84 8.85 0.14
C TYR A 96 -3.79 7.79 0.44
N LEU A 97 -4.15 6.74 1.19
CA LEU A 97 -3.27 5.60 1.43
C LEU A 97 -2.89 4.88 0.13
N ALA A 98 -3.86 4.68 -0.77
CA ALA A 98 -3.66 4.09 -2.09
C ALA A 98 -2.68 4.91 -2.93
N CYS A 99 -2.85 6.24 -2.94
CA CYS A 99 -1.94 7.15 -3.63
C CYS A 99 -0.54 7.19 -3.02
N ALA A 100 -0.41 7.19 -1.69
CA ALA A 100 0.89 7.11 -1.03
C ALA A 100 1.60 5.80 -1.39
N THR A 101 0.87 4.69 -1.37
CA THR A 101 1.37 3.36 -1.79
C THR A 101 1.84 3.36 -3.23
N HIS A 102 1.05 3.89 -4.15
CA HIS A 102 1.42 4.02 -5.56
C HIS A 102 2.72 4.82 -5.75
N LEU A 103 2.91 5.90 -4.99
CA LEU A 103 4.07 6.77 -5.12
C LEU A 103 5.33 6.24 -4.44
N LEU A 104 5.20 5.42 -3.38
CA LEU A 104 6.31 5.10 -2.49
C LEU A 104 6.66 3.62 -2.36
N GLN A 105 5.75 2.68 -2.58
CA GLN A 105 5.99 1.28 -2.20
C GLN A 105 7.21 0.67 -2.91
N ALA A 106 7.35 0.94 -4.20
CA ALA A 106 8.43 0.38 -5.01
C ALA A 106 9.83 0.95 -4.69
N SER A 107 9.91 2.21 -4.26
CA SER A 107 11.18 2.95 -4.18
C SER A 107 11.54 3.39 -2.76
N ARG A 108 10.55 3.63 -1.90
CA ARG A 108 10.73 4.22 -0.56
C ARG A 108 9.81 3.55 0.49
N PRO A 109 9.87 2.21 0.68
CA PRO A 109 8.95 1.50 1.58
C PRO A 109 9.05 1.93 3.06
N LYS A 110 10.23 2.33 3.53
CA LYS A 110 10.39 2.92 4.89
C LYS A 110 9.63 4.23 5.05
N HIS A 111 9.59 5.07 4.02
CA HIS A 111 8.81 6.30 4.03
C HIS A 111 7.31 6.01 3.96
N LEU A 112 6.92 5.00 3.19
CA LEU A 112 5.53 4.55 3.12
C LEU A 112 5.02 4.07 4.48
N ILE A 113 5.75 3.20 5.19
CA ILE A 113 5.27 2.72 6.49
C ILE A 113 5.24 3.84 7.54
N ARG A 114 6.13 4.83 7.46
CA ARG A 114 6.08 6.03 8.32
C ARG A 114 4.81 6.84 8.07
N TYR A 115 4.41 6.98 6.80
CA TYR A 115 3.14 7.62 6.44
C TYR A 115 1.95 6.88 7.06
N TYR A 116 1.88 5.56 6.86
CA TYR A 116 0.81 4.72 7.41
C TYR A 116 0.75 4.77 8.92
N ASN A 117 1.90 4.71 9.61
CA ASN A 117 1.97 4.84 11.05
C ASN A 117 1.51 6.22 11.56
N CYS A 118 1.89 7.29 10.85
CA CYS A 118 1.41 8.63 11.17
C CYS A 118 -0.11 8.73 10.99
N MET A 119 -0.65 8.28 9.84
CA MET A 119 -2.10 8.28 9.58
C MET A 119 -2.87 7.46 10.63
N ALA A 120 -2.36 6.29 11.02
CA ALA A 120 -2.95 5.43 12.07
C ALA A 120 -2.84 6.00 13.50
N SER A 121 -1.97 6.99 13.71
CA SER A 121 -1.78 7.67 14.99
C SER A 121 -2.44 9.05 15.02
N ALA A 122 -2.84 9.55 13.85
CA ALA A 122 -3.50 10.83 13.73
C ALA A 122 -4.88 10.73 14.36
N SER A 123 -5.27 11.79 15.06
CA SER A 123 -6.49 11.84 15.84
C SER A 123 -7.34 13.06 15.47
N SER A 124 -7.05 13.70 14.34
CA SER A 124 -7.94 14.77 13.91
C SER A 124 -9.23 14.12 13.38
N PHE A 125 -10.36 14.78 13.61
CA PHE A 125 -11.64 14.36 13.04
C PHE A 125 -11.73 14.61 11.51
N SER A 126 -10.59 14.82 10.82
CA SER A 126 -10.51 15.22 9.42
C SER A 126 -9.32 14.60 8.71
N ILE A 127 -9.61 13.66 7.79
CA ILE A 127 -8.60 13.02 6.94
C ILE A 127 -7.68 14.03 6.26
N GLU A 128 -8.20 15.14 5.75
CA GLU A 128 -7.35 16.11 5.05
C GLU A 128 -6.33 16.77 5.99
N LYS A 129 -6.71 17.06 7.24
CA LYS A 129 -5.77 17.59 8.24
C LYS A 129 -4.71 16.54 8.59
N ASP A 130 -5.11 15.29 8.81
CA ASP A 130 -4.19 14.19 9.08
C ASP A 130 -3.19 14.00 7.93
N VAL A 131 -3.68 14.03 6.69
CA VAL A 131 -2.83 13.87 5.50
C VAL A 131 -1.85 15.04 5.36
N LYS A 132 -2.28 16.28 5.61
CA LYS A 132 -1.41 17.46 5.60
C LYS A 132 -0.29 17.34 6.65
N GLN A 133 -0.61 16.83 7.84
CA GLN A 133 0.35 16.59 8.91
C GLN A 133 1.31 15.43 8.58
N CYS A 134 0.80 14.35 7.98
CA CYS A 134 1.57 13.11 7.79
C CYS A 134 2.37 13.06 6.48
N ALA A 135 1.99 13.81 5.44
CA ALA A 135 2.71 13.82 4.17
C ALA A 135 4.22 14.19 4.33
N PRO A 136 4.59 15.23 5.12
CA PRO A 136 5.99 15.55 5.39
C PRO A 136 6.77 14.43 6.11
N VAL A 137 6.14 13.69 7.03
CA VAL A 137 6.76 12.55 7.74
C VAL A 137 7.20 11.46 6.76
N ALA A 138 6.45 11.28 5.67
CA ALA A 138 6.77 10.38 4.59
C ALA A 138 7.76 10.96 3.57
N GLY A 139 8.13 12.24 3.67
CA GLY A 139 8.87 12.93 2.62
C GLY A 139 8.11 12.97 1.29
N VAL A 140 6.78 13.08 1.35
CA VAL A 140 5.88 13.26 0.19
C VAL A 140 5.23 14.63 0.27
N ASN A 141 5.12 15.29 -0.87
CA ASN A 141 4.43 16.57 -0.94
C ASN A 141 2.91 16.34 -0.89
N PHE A 142 2.22 17.02 0.03
CA PHE A 142 0.76 16.98 0.15
C PHE A 142 0.04 17.22 -1.20
N ARG A 143 0.49 18.19 -1.99
CA ARG A 143 -0.11 18.49 -3.31
C ARG A 143 0.03 17.32 -4.27
N LYS A 144 1.14 16.58 -4.24
CA LYS A 144 1.30 15.37 -5.08
C LYS A 144 0.29 14.29 -4.71
N LEU A 145 0.04 14.09 -3.41
CA LEU A 145 -1.00 13.16 -2.95
C LEU A 145 -2.38 13.63 -3.39
N GLN A 146 -2.71 14.90 -3.17
CA GLN A 146 -4.00 15.47 -3.55
C GLN A 146 -4.25 15.39 -5.07
N THR A 147 -3.24 15.67 -5.89
CA THR A 147 -3.31 15.49 -7.35
C THR A 147 -3.53 14.03 -7.72
N CYS A 148 -2.83 13.09 -7.07
CA CYS A 148 -3.05 11.67 -7.30
C CYS A 148 -4.50 11.27 -6.97
N VAL A 149 -5.03 11.66 -5.80
CA VAL A 149 -6.40 11.35 -5.38
C VAL A 149 -7.42 11.86 -6.40
N LYS A 150 -7.25 13.09 -6.91
CA LYS A 150 -8.17 13.69 -7.88
C LYS A 150 -8.09 13.09 -9.28
N SER A 151 -6.94 12.54 -9.69
CA SER A 151 -6.70 12.10 -11.07
C SER A 151 -6.74 10.60 -11.27
N LYS A 152 -6.04 9.84 -10.42
CA LYS A 152 -5.83 8.40 -10.56
C LYS A 152 -6.26 7.61 -9.33
N GLY A 153 -6.58 8.28 -8.23
CA GLY A 153 -6.92 7.68 -6.95
C GLY A 153 -8.00 6.61 -7.07
N PRO A 154 -9.16 6.89 -7.71
CA PRO A 154 -10.22 5.92 -7.92
C PRO A 154 -9.73 4.66 -8.65
N GLU A 155 -9.08 4.81 -9.81
CA GLU A 155 -8.47 3.69 -10.55
C GLU A 155 -7.49 2.88 -9.70
N ILE A 156 -6.61 3.54 -8.96
CA ILE A 156 -5.61 2.88 -8.11
C ILE A 156 -6.29 2.12 -6.97
N LEU A 157 -7.29 2.73 -6.31
CA LEU A 157 -8.01 2.09 -5.21
C LEU A 157 -8.80 0.86 -5.69
N ALA A 158 -9.46 0.96 -6.86
CA ALA A 158 -10.18 -0.15 -7.46
C ALA A 158 -9.26 -1.35 -7.77
N GLN A 159 -8.01 -1.10 -8.18
CA GLN A 159 -7.03 -2.16 -8.47
C GLN A 159 -6.61 -2.99 -7.27
N PHE A 160 -6.90 -2.57 -6.03
CA PHE A 160 -6.58 -3.36 -4.83
C PHE A 160 -7.62 -4.45 -4.51
N LYS A 161 -8.84 -4.36 -5.05
CA LYS A 161 -9.91 -5.36 -4.78
C LYS A 161 -9.54 -6.79 -5.19
N PRO A 162 -8.91 -7.08 -6.34
CA PRO A 162 -8.48 -8.43 -6.68
C PRO A 162 -7.52 -9.02 -5.63
N CYS A 163 -6.63 -8.20 -5.07
CA CYS A 163 -5.73 -8.60 -4.00
C CYS A 163 -6.53 -9.03 -2.77
N GLN A 164 -7.49 -8.20 -2.35
CA GLN A 164 -8.37 -8.49 -1.21
C GLN A 164 -9.15 -9.79 -1.41
N LYS A 165 -9.70 -10.00 -2.62
CA LYS A 165 -10.44 -11.23 -2.95
C LYS A 165 -9.55 -12.47 -2.92
N SER A 166 -8.32 -12.37 -3.44
CA SER A 166 -7.38 -13.49 -3.44
C SER A 166 -7.05 -13.97 -2.03
N LEU A 167 -7.01 -13.05 -1.06
CA LEU A 167 -6.89 -13.39 0.35
C LEU A 167 -8.10 -14.15 0.88
N MET A 168 -9.32 -13.66 0.60
CA MET A 168 -10.54 -14.34 1.06
C MET A 168 -10.69 -15.74 0.47
N SER A 169 -10.23 -15.99 -0.76
CA SER A 169 -10.18 -17.34 -1.31
C SER A 169 -9.13 -18.25 -0.66
N LEU A 170 -8.09 -17.69 -0.04
CA LEU A 170 -7.06 -18.46 0.67
C LEU A 170 -7.46 -18.80 2.12
N TYR A 171 -8.41 -18.05 2.71
CA TYR A 171 -8.89 -18.28 4.08
C TYR A 171 -10.23 -19.01 4.17
N ASN A 172 -10.94 -19.21 3.05
CA ASN A 172 -12.09 -20.11 2.96
C ASN A 172 -11.62 -21.53 2.58
N CYS A 173 -10.84 -22.15 3.48
CA CYS A 173 -10.67 -23.61 3.48
C CYS A 173 -11.97 -24.29 3.93
#